data_AF-T1ABX7-F1
#
_entry.id   AF-T1ABX7-F1
#
_cell.length_a   1.000
_cell.length_b   1.000
_cell.length_c   1.000
_cell.angle_alpha   90.00
_cell.angle_beta   90.00
_cell.angle_gamma   90.00
#
_symmetry.space_group_name_H-M   'P 1'
#
loop_
_entity.id
_entity.type
_entity.pdbx_description
1 polymer ?
#
loop_
_entity_poly.entity_id
_entity_poly.type
_entity_poly.pdbx_seq_one_letter_code
_entity_poly.pdbx_strand_id
1 'polypeptide(L)'
;DIIDIYVPSKAEHPNLRIRKNGDKIEITKKEPVEDKDSSKQLEQTIPLNALEYEELSQVKGKRVAKRRYYYNYDSREAQVDVFQEALEGLVLVDFEFNKEADMNAFTAMPEFCLVDVTQEKAFAGGMLAGKSYKDIEGKLKEYGYEPLKVA
;
A
#
# COMPACT_ATOMS: atom_id res chain seq x y z
N ASP A 1 -6.91 10.56 6.39
CA ASP A 1 -7.26 9.25 5.80
C ASP A 1 -6.92 9.25 4.32
N ILE A 2 -6.46 8.10 3.83
CA ILE A 2 -6.09 7.84 2.44
C ILE A 2 -7.15 6.93 1.84
N ILE A 3 -7.67 7.32 0.68
CA ILE A 3 -8.59 6.51 -0.12
C ILE A 3 -7.94 6.26 -1.47
N ASP A 4 -7.77 4.98 -1.80
CA ASP A 4 -7.25 4.53 -3.07
C ASP A 4 -8.32 3.81 -3.89
N ILE A 5 -8.37 4.12 -5.18
CA ILE A 5 -9.24 3.47 -6.17
C ILE A 5 -8.35 2.90 -7.27
N TYR A 6 -8.26 1.58 -7.33
CA TYR A 6 -7.47 0.86 -8.31
C TYR A 6 -8.32 0.44 -9.52
N VAL A 7 -7.77 0.65 -10.72
CA VAL A 7 -8.43 0.39 -12.00
C VAL A 7 -7.53 -0.40 -12.96
N PRO A 8 -8.10 -1.24 -13.84
CA PRO A 8 -9.53 -1.55 -13.97
C PRO A 8 -10.00 -2.56 -12.90
N SER A 9 -11.28 -2.46 -12.48
CA SER A 9 -11.86 -3.32 -11.45
C SER A 9 -11.85 -4.83 -11.75
N LYS A 10 -11.77 -5.21 -13.04
CA LYS A 10 -11.71 -6.60 -13.48
C LYS A 10 -10.30 -7.19 -13.51
N ALA A 11 -9.26 -6.37 -13.40
CA ALA A 11 -7.89 -6.88 -13.31
C ALA A 11 -7.71 -7.63 -11.98
N GLU A 12 -6.96 -8.73 -12.01
CA GLU A 12 -6.55 -9.42 -10.78
C GLU A 12 -5.69 -8.48 -9.93
N HIS A 13 -4.62 -7.95 -10.53
CA HIS A 13 -3.69 -6.98 -9.96
C HIS A 13 -3.69 -5.66 -10.76
N PRO A 14 -4.62 -4.72 -10.47
CA PRO A 14 -4.61 -3.40 -11.09
C PRO A 14 -3.45 -2.53 -10.57
N ASN A 15 -2.76 -1.84 -11.48
CA ASN A 15 -1.59 -0.99 -11.14
C ASN A 15 -1.79 0.50 -11.42
N LEU A 16 -2.97 0.91 -11.90
CA LEU A 16 -3.36 2.31 -12.01
C LEU A 16 -4.24 2.67 -10.81
N ARG A 17 -3.87 3.74 -10.10
CA ARG A 17 -4.48 4.11 -8.82
C ARG A 17 -4.81 5.59 -8.80
N ILE A 18 -6.07 5.90 -8.51
CA ILE A 18 -6.50 7.26 -8.13
C ILE A 18 -6.46 7.33 -6.61
N ARG A 19 -5.77 8.31 -6.05
CA ARG A 19 -5.56 8.48 -4.60
C ARG A 19 -6.03 9.84 -4.15
N LYS A 20 -6.74 9.86 -3.01
CA LYS A 20 -6.93 11.06 -2.19
C LYS A 20 -6.25 10.85 -0.85
N ASN A 21 -5.34 11.76 -0.48
CA ASN A 21 -4.66 11.80 0.80
C ASN A 21 -4.77 13.23 1.36
N GLY A 22 -5.78 13.46 2.21
CA GLY A 22 -6.13 14.83 2.63
C GLY A 22 -6.46 15.69 1.42
N ASP A 23 -5.72 16.80 1.26
CA ASP A 23 -5.86 17.75 0.14
C ASP A 23 -5.04 17.34 -1.09
N LYS A 24 -4.12 16.37 -0.96
CA LYS A 24 -3.34 15.87 -2.10
C LYS A 24 -4.14 14.82 -2.85
N ILE A 25 -4.35 15.08 -4.14
CA ILE A 25 -5.08 14.17 -5.02
C ILE A 25 -4.25 13.89 -6.26
N GLU A 26 -4.17 12.63 -6.65
CA GLU A 26 -3.29 12.19 -7.74
C GLU A 26 -3.81 10.91 -8.41
N ILE A 27 -3.39 10.70 -9.66
CA ILE A 27 -3.45 9.40 -10.32
C ILE A 27 -2.04 8.91 -10.57
N THR A 28 -1.76 7.67 -10.18
CA THR A 28 -0.44 7.05 -10.28
C THR A 28 -0.53 5.74 -11.04
N LYS A 29 0.31 5.56 -12.05
CA LYS A 29 0.58 4.26 -12.68
C LYS A 29 1.90 3.74 -12.13
N LYS A 30 1.87 2.50 -11.61
CA LYS A 30 3.08 1.79 -11.19
C LYS A 30 3.36 0.60 -12.10
N GLU A 31 4.62 0.41 -12.46
CA GLU A 31 5.06 -0.71 -13.29
C GLU A 31 6.36 -1.29 -12.74
N PRO A 32 6.46 -2.61 -12.50
CA PRO A 32 7.71 -3.19 -12.03
C PRO A 32 8.81 -3.00 -13.08
N VAL A 33 10.02 -2.68 -12.62
CA VAL A 33 11.19 -2.52 -13.51
C VAL A 33 11.66 -3.88 -14.02
N GLU A 34 11.62 -4.89 -13.15
CA GLU A 34 11.97 -6.27 -13.46
C GLU A 34 10.84 -7.23 -13.06
N ASP A 35 10.60 -8.23 -13.89
CA ASP A 35 9.59 -9.24 -13.61
C ASP A 35 9.91 -9.99 -12.32
N LYS A 36 8.97 -9.94 -11.36
CA LYS A 36 9.00 -10.59 -10.03
C LYS A 36 9.80 -9.87 -8.94
N ASP A 37 10.38 -8.70 -9.19
CA ASP A 37 10.91 -7.84 -8.13
C ASP A 37 9.93 -6.71 -7.82
N SER A 38 9.37 -6.71 -6.61
CA SER A 38 8.45 -5.66 -6.15
C SER A 38 9.15 -4.51 -5.43
N SER A 39 10.48 -4.56 -5.24
CA SER A 39 11.25 -3.52 -4.56
C SER A 39 11.50 -2.28 -5.43
N LYS A 40 11.37 -2.40 -6.75
CA LYS A 40 11.59 -1.29 -7.70
C LYS A 40 10.43 -1.16 -8.70
N GLN A 41 9.86 0.04 -8.78
CA GLN A 41 8.78 0.35 -9.70
C GLN A 41 9.02 1.67 -10.41
N LEU A 42 8.71 1.72 -11.70
CA LEU A 42 8.51 2.96 -12.44
C LEU A 42 7.17 3.54 -12.01
N GLU A 43 7.20 4.78 -11.52
CA GLU A 43 6.00 5.51 -11.12
C GLU A 43 5.80 6.75 -11.98
N GLN A 44 4.61 6.86 -12.55
CA GLN A 44 4.14 8.06 -13.22
C GLN A 44 2.96 8.62 -12.43
N THR A 45 3.13 9.81 -11.87
CA THR A 45 2.12 10.46 -11.04
C THR A 45 1.68 11.77 -11.66
N ILE A 46 0.38 11.94 -11.81
CA ILE A 46 -0.25 13.17 -12.29
C ILE A 46 -1.08 13.74 -11.14
N PRO A 47 -0.76 14.95 -10.63
CA PRO A 47 -1.62 15.64 -9.68
C PRO A 47 -2.98 15.93 -10.30
N LEU A 48 -4.04 15.74 -9.52
CA LEU A 48 -5.41 16.04 -9.95
C LEU A 48 -5.93 17.25 -9.19
N ASN A 49 -6.73 18.07 -9.86
CA ASN A 49 -7.58 19.04 -9.19
C ASN A 49 -8.86 18.39 -8.64
N ALA A 50 -9.64 19.16 -7.87
CA ALA A 50 -10.84 18.65 -7.20
C ALA A 50 -11.93 18.16 -8.18
N LEU A 51 -12.14 18.84 -9.31
CA LEU A 51 -13.14 18.46 -10.31
C LEU A 51 -12.74 17.20 -11.06
N GLU A 52 -11.46 17.09 -11.44
CA GLU A 52 -10.92 15.88 -12.06
C GLU A 52 -11.09 14.66 -11.14
N TYR A 53 -10.82 14.83 -9.85
CA TYR A 53 -11.02 13.76 -8.88
C TYR A 53 -12.50 13.42 -8.68
N GLU A 54 -13.37 14.42 -8.61
CA GLU A 54 -14.80 14.18 -8.45
C GLU A 54 -15.32 13.23 -9.53
N GLU A 55 -15.02 13.51 -10.79
CA GLU A 55 -15.37 12.67 -11.94
C GLU A 55 -14.65 11.31 -11.92
N LEU A 56 -13.31 11.31 -11.76
CA LEU A 56 -12.52 10.08 -11.80
C LEU A 56 -12.82 9.15 -10.61
N SER A 57 -13.24 9.68 -9.46
CA SER A 57 -13.57 8.89 -8.28
C SER A 57 -14.88 8.10 -8.43
N GLN A 58 -15.71 8.41 -9.42
CA GLN A 58 -16.94 7.67 -9.72
C GLN A 58 -16.69 6.40 -10.55
N VAL A 59 -15.51 6.27 -11.15
CA VAL A 59 -15.20 5.10 -12.00
C VAL A 59 -15.25 3.82 -11.18
N LYS A 60 -15.69 2.74 -11.84
CA LYS A 60 -15.73 1.41 -11.21
C LYS A 60 -14.31 0.87 -10.99
N GLY A 61 -13.82 0.99 -9.76
CA GLY A 61 -12.53 0.48 -9.31
C GLY A 61 -12.62 -0.36 -8.03
N LYS A 62 -11.51 -1.00 -7.67
CA LYS A 62 -11.33 -1.66 -6.37
C LYS A 62 -10.87 -0.62 -5.36
N ARG A 63 -11.48 -0.58 -4.16
CA ARG A 63 -11.21 0.47 -3.16
C ARG A 63 -10.43 -0.07 -1.97
N VAL A 64 -9.60 0.77 -1.37
CA VAL A 64 -9.00 0.51 -0.07
C VAL A 64 -8.80 1.83 0.68
N ALA A 65 -9.11 1.81 1.98
CA ALA A 65 -8.96 2.94 2.87
C ALA A 65 -7.92 2.61 3.96
N LYS A 66 -7.12 3.61 4.32
CA LYS A 66 -6.10 3.48 5.37
C LYS A 66 -5.74 4.82 5.99
N ARG A 67 -5.17 4.78 7.18
CA ARG A 67 -4.49 5.91 7.81
C ARG A 67 -2.99 5.66 7.81
N ARG A 68 -2.24 6.58 7.21
CA ARG A 68 -0.78 6.53 7.17
C ARG A 68 -0.19 7.39 8.26
N TYR A 69 0.67 6.80 9.07
CA TYR A 69 1.52 7.48 10.04
C TYR A 69 2.96 7.44 9.56
N TYR A 70 3.72 8.47 9.92
CA TYR A 70 5.14 8.56 9.59
C TYR A 70 5.95 8.35 10.87
N TYR A 71 6.93 7.47 10.81
CA TYR A 71 7.83 7.17 11.91
C TYR A 71 9.27 7.22 11.44
N ASN A 72 10.11 8.01 12.11
CA ASN A 72 11.53 8.06 11.81
C ASN A 72 12.25 6.91 12.53
N TYR A 73 12.82 5.99 11.77
CA TYR A 73 13.59 4.85 12.26
C TYR A 73 14.97 4.86 11.63
N ASP A 74 16.01 5.01 12.45
CA ASP A 74 17.42 5.02 11.99
C ASP A 74 17.66 5.99 10.81
N SER A 75 17.19 7.24 10.96
CA SER A 75 17.25 8.29 9.93
C SER A 75 16.52 7.97 8.61
N ARG A 76 15.63 6.97 8.61
CA ARG A 76 14.76 6.59 7.48
C ARG A 76 13.30 6.81 7.83
N GLU A 77 12.49 7.11 6.83
CA GLU A 77 11.06 7.27 6.99
C GLU A 77 10.36 5.91 6.83
N ALA A 78 9.67 5.47 7.88
CA ALA A 78 8.75 4.36 7.85
C ALA A 78 7.32 4.89 7.70
N GLN A 79 6.59 4.34 6.74
CA GLN A 79 5.19 4.65 6.48
C GLN A 79 4.32 3.52 7.06
N VAL A 80 3.74 3.77 8.23
CA VAL A 80 2.88 2.83 8.94
C VAL A 80 1.44 3.01 8.49
N ASP A 81 0.96 2.08 7.68
CA ASP A 81 -0.39 2.05 7.14
C ASP A 81 -1.31 1.19 7.99
N VAL A 82 -2.22 1.84 8.73
CA VAL A 82 -3.31 1.18 9.45
C VAL A 82 -4.53 1.14 8.54
N PHE A 83 -4.90 -0.05 8.06
CA PHE A 83 -6.02 -0.22 7.14
C PHE A 83 -7.36 -0.06 7.87
N GLN A 84 -8.34 0.46 7.13
CA GLN A 84 -9.68 0.78 7.62
C GLN A 84 -10.74 -0.08 6.90
N GLU A 85 -11.98 0.03 7.36
CA GLU A 85 -13.15 -0.61 6.76
C GLU A 85 -12.98 -2.14 6.65
N ALA A 86 -13.15 -2.71 5.45
CA ALA A 86 -13.10 -4.15 5.25
C ALA A 86 -11.75 -4.78 5.63
N LEU A 87 -10.67 -4.01 5.68
CA LEU A 87 -9.31 -4.46 6.04
C LEU A 87 -8.89 -4.01 7.46
N GLU A 88 -9.84 -3.56 8.29
CA GLU A 88 -9.56 -3.21 9.68
C GLU A 88 -8.82 -4.35 10.42
N GLY A 89 -7.80 -3.97 11.18
CA GLY A 89 -6.89 -4.91 11.87
C GLY A 89 -5.61 -5.23 11.11
N LEU A 90 -5.50 -4.90 9.81
CA LEU A 90 -4.25 -5.01 9.04
C LEU A 90 -3.38 -3.76 9.22
N VAL A 91 -2.08 -3.98 9.46
CA VAL A 91 -1.05 -2.94 9.45
C VAL A 91 0.07 -3.37 8.51
N LEU A 92 0.48 -2.48 7.61
CA LEU A 92 1.70 -2.66 6.81
C LEU A 92 2.65 -1.50 7.07
N VAL A 93 3.95 -1.78 6.96
CA VAL A 93 5.00 -0.76 7.10
C VAL A 93 5.85 -0.78 5.83
N ASP A 94 5.83 0.33 5.10
CA ASP A 94 6.72 0.55 3.96
C ASP A 94 7.93 1.38 4.41
N PHE A 95 9.13 0.99 4.00
CA PHE A 95 10.35 1.79 4.17
C PHE A 95 10.77 2.34 2.81
N GLU A 96 10.98 3.66 2.75
CA GLU A 96 11.43 4.33 1.53
C GLU A 96 12.95 4.55 1.58
N PHE A 97 13.63 4.25 0.48
CA PHE A 97 15.08 4.40 0.36
C PHE A 97 15.43 5.30 -0.83
N ASN A 98 16.26 6.32 -0.58
CA ASN A 98 16.75 7.21 -1.65
C ASN A 98 17.80 6.53 -2.55
N LYS A 99 18.48 5.50 -2.04
CA LYS A 99 19.54 4.77 -2.75
C LYS A 99 19.38 3.27 -2.55
N GLU A 100 19.63 2.52 -3.61
CA GLU A 100 19.66 1.06 -3.58
C GLU A 100 20.69 0.51 -2.58
N ALA A 101 21.83 1.17 -2.41
CA ALA A 101 22.82 0.76 -1.40
C ALA A 101 22.27 0.83 0.03
N ASP A 102 21.44 1.83 0.34
CA ASP A 102 20.85 2.00 1.68
C ASP A 102 19.78 0.93 1.94
N MET A 103 19.02 0.57 0.91
CA MET A 103 18.07 -0.56 0.91
C MET A 103 18.80 -1.90 1.13
N ASN A 104 19.85 -2.18 0.36
CA ASN A 104 20.62 -3.42 0.47
C ASN A 104 21.35 -3.55 1.83
N ALA A 105 21.68 -2.43 2.46
CA ALA A 105 22.24 -2.40 3.81
C ALA A 105 21.19 -2.58 4.92
N PHE A 106 19.90 -2.50 4.59
CA PHE A 106 18.78 -2.68 5.52
C PHE A 106 18.49 -4.17 5.75
N THR A 107 19.35 -4.83 6.52
CA THR A 107 19.26 -6.28 6.75
C THR A 107 18.62 -6.66 8.09
N ALA A 108 18.59 -5.73 9.05
CA ALA A 108 17.97 -5.94 10.35
C ALA A 108 16.51 -5.47 10.34
N MET A 109 15.58 -6.41 10.48
CA MET A 109 14.16 -6.08 10.60
C MET A 109 13.90 -5.33 11.93
N PRO A 110 13.20 -4.19 11.90
CA PRO A 110 12.85 -3.47 13.12
C PRO A 110 11.99 -4.31 14.06
N GLU A 111 12.15 -4.14 15.38
CA GLU A 111 11.45 -4.96 16.38
C GLU A 111 9.92 -4.80 16.36
N PHE A 112 9.41 -3.71 15.79
CA PHE A 112 7.98 -3.47 15.62
C PHE A 112 7.40 -4.09 14.33
N CYS A 113 8.24 -4.68 13.47
CA CYS A 113 7.84 -5.40 12.27
C CYS A 113 7.88 -6.92 12.52
N LEU A 114 6.87 -7.63 12.01
CA LEU A 114 6.73 -9.07 12.22
C LEU A 114 7.47 -9.90 11.16
N VAL A 115 7.30 -9.54 9.89
CA VAL A 115 7.84 -10.28 8.75
C VAL A 115 7.97 -9.34 7.55
N ASP A 116 8.99 -9.56 6.74
CA ASP A 116 9.14 -8.90 5.45
C ASP A 116 8.18 -9.51 4.42
N VAL A 117 7.31 -8.68 3.86
CA VAL A 117 6.32 -9.04 2.84
C VAL A 117 6.55 -8.33 1.51
N THR A 118 7.73 -7.73 1.28
CA THR A 118 8.03 -6.96 0.07
C THR A 118 7.79 -7.77 -1.20
N GLN A 119 8.11 -9.07 -1.21
CA GLN A 119 7.92 -9.94 -2.38
C GLN A 119 6.58 -10.69 -2.38
N GLU A 120 5.76 -10.51 -1.36
CA GLU A 120 4.47 -11.18 -1.21
C GLU A 120 3.37 -10.40 -1.93
N LYS A 121 3.08 -10.79 -3.17
CA LYS A 121 2.06 -10.15 -4.02
C LYS A 121 0.71 -9.97 -3.33
N ALA A 122 0.33 -10.87 -2.41
CA ALA A 122 -0.93 -10.81 -1.68
C ALA A 122 -1.14 -9.50 -0.91
N PHE A 123 -0.05 -8.82 -0.49
CA PHE A 123 -0.09 -7.57 0.26
C PHE A 123 0.18 -6.33 -0.59
N ALA A 124 0.40 -6.49 -1.90
CA ALA A 124 0.49 -5.35 -2.80
C ALA A 124 -0.83 -4.55 -2.79
N GLY A 125 -0.74 -3.22 -2.84
CA GLY A 125 -1.93 -2.36 -2.71
C GLY A 125 -3.05 -2.66 -3.72
N GLY A 126 -2.70 -2.99 -4.98
CA GLY A 126 -3.68 -3.38 -5.99
C GLY A 126 -4.32 -4.76 -5.76
N MET A 127 -3.64 -5.65 -5.04
CA MET A 127 -4.16 -6.96 -4.63
C MET A 127 -5.06 -6.85 -3.39
N LEU A 128 -4.70 -5.98 -2.45
CA LEU A 128 -5.51 -5.68 -1.26
C LEU A 128 -6.78 -4.90 -1.58
N ALA A 129 -6.75 -4.03 -2.59
CA ALA A 129 -7.90 -3.25 -2.98
C ALA A 129 -9.11 -4.14 -3.28
N GLY A 130 -10.24 -3.83 -2.65
CA GLY A 130 -11.49 -4.60 -2.78
C GLY A 130 -11.53 -5.93 -2.02
N LYS A 131 -10.50 -6.26 -1.24
CA LYS A 131 -10.52 -7.40 -0.30
C LYS A 131 -10.98 -6.97 1.08
N SER A 132 -11.38 -7.95 1.87
CA SER A 132 -11.58 -7.87 3.31
C SER A 132 -10.46 -8.57 4.07
N TYR A 133 -10.36 -8.32 5.38
CA TYR A 133 -9.43 -9.00 6.28
C TYR A 133 -9.61 -10.52 6.19
N LYS A 134 -10.86 -10.99 6.15
CA LYS A 134 -11.20 -12.41 6.00
C LYS A 134 -10.61 -13.04 4.72
N ASP A 135 -10.53 -12.27 3.63
CA ASP A 135 -9.97 -12.77 2.36
C ASP A 135 -8.46 -13.01 2.42
N ILE A 136 -7.76 -12.40 3.39
CA ILE A 136 -6.31 -12.52 3.57
C ILE A 136 -5.91 -13.20 4.89
N GLU A 137 -6.87 -13.50 5.75
CA GLU A 137 -6.65 -14.04 7.10
C GLU A 137 -5.81 -15.33 7.08
N GLY A 138 -6.04 -16.22 6.11
CA GLY A 138 -5.25 -17.46 5.96
C GLY A 138 -3.77 -17.17 5.79
N LYS A 139 -3.41 -16.19 4.95
CA LYS A 139 -2.03 -15.80 4.70
C LYS A 139 -1.41 -15.09 5.91
N LEU A 140 -2.19 -14.26 6.61
CA LEU A 140 -1.75 -13.62 7.85
C LEU A 140 -1.43 -14.63 8.96
N LYS A 141 -2.23 -15.70 9.08
CA LYS A 141 -1.99 -16.79 10.05
C LYS A 141 -0.70 -17.56 9.79
N GLU A 142 -0.28 -17.71 8.53
CA GLU A 142 1.02 -18.32 8.19
C GLU A 142 2.20 -17.57 8.85
N TYR A 143 2.05 -16.26 9.06
CA TYR A 143 3.05 -15.41 9.71
C TYR A 143 2.84 -15.23 11.22
N GLY A 144 1.78 -15.81 11.79
CA GLY A 144 1.42 -15.58 13.19
C GLY A 144 0.96 -14.13 13.46
N TYR A 145 0.46 -13.43 12.44
CA TYR A 145 0.00 -12.05 12.59
C TYR A 145 -1.28 -11.99 13.42
N GLU A 146 -1.28 -11.11 14.42
CA GLU A 146 -2.48 -10.78 15.21
C GLU A 146 -3.06 -9.45 14.74
N PRO A 147 -4.38 -9.35 14.51
CA PRO A 147 -5.01 -8.11 14.09
C PRO A 147 -4.83 -7.03 15.15
N LEU A 148 -4.52 -5.82 14.70
CA LEU A 148 -4.50 -4.64 15.55
C LEU A 148 -5.91 -4.43 16.12
N LYS A 149 -6.01 -4.46 17.46
CA LYS A 149 -7.24 -4.12 18.16
C LYS A 149 -7.24 -2.62 18.40
N VAL A 150 -8.02 -1.88 17.63
CA VAL A 150 -8.26 -0.46 17.91
C VAL A 150 -9.27 -0.40 19.05
N ALA A 151 -8.87 0.20 20.18
CA ALA A 151 -9.71 0.37 21.36
C ALA A 151 -10.75 1.48 21.16
#